data_AF-A0A7W0XS40-F1
#
_entry.id   AF-A0A7W0XS40-F1
#
_cell.length_a   1.000
_cell.length_b   1.000
_cell.length_c   1.000
_cell.angle_alpha   90.00
_cell.angle_beta   90.00
_cell.angle_gamma   90.00
#
_symmetry.space_group_name_H-M   'P 1'
#
loop_
_entity.id
_entity.type
_entity.pdbx_description
1 polymer ?
#
loop_
_entity_poly.entity_id
_entity_poly.type
_entity_poly.pdbx_seq_one_letter_code
_entity_poly.pdbx_strand_id
1 'polypeptide(L)'
;MAPRVLISDSLSDTAVNVFRDRGVEVDFQPKLGSDKEKLAALIGGYDGLAIRSATKVTSKLIGAAHGRLRVIGRAGIGVDNVDIAAATAQGIIVMNTPFGNSITTAEHAIAMILACARQIPAADQSTQAGKWEKNRFMGVEITGKVLGVIGCGNIGSIVAQRARGLEMRVIAYDPFLSEERAGELGVEKVELEALFRRADFITLHTPLTDKTRDIIDAAAIAKMKHGVRIVNCARGGLVVEEALRAALDSGKIAGAAIDVFAEEPATSNILFGAPNVICTPHLGASTSEAQENVAVQIAEQMADYLTTGAVRNALNMPSITADEAPRLTPFVKLAEQLGSFAGQLTESGASAVRLEYEGAVAEMNTRALTAAALAGFLQPQLQTVNMVSAPAYAKERGIRIEETRRGQHGAYETYIRLTVVCDRQE
;
A
#
# COMPACT_ATOMS: atom_id res chain seq x y z
N MET A 1 3.54 -27.65 16.47
CA MET A 1 2.19 -27.64 15.88
C MET A 1 2.27 -26.87 14.58
N ALA A 2 1.47 -27.25 13.58
CA ALA A 2 1.36 -26.46 12.35
C ALA A 2 0.80 -25.07 12.67
N PRO A 3 1.30 -23.99 12.02
CA PRO A 3 0.68 -22.67 12.14
C PRO A 3 -0.76 -22.70 11.67
N ARG A 4 -1.64 -21.91 12.30
CA ARG A 4 -3.07 -21.85 11.94
C ARG A 4 -3.44 -20.45 11.43
N VAL A 5 -4.09 -20.39 10.27
CA VAL A 5 -4.52 -19.16 9.61
C VAL A 5 -6.05 -19.10 9.53
N LEU A 6 -6.60 -17.95 9.93
CA LEU A 6 -7.99 -17.60 9.69
C LEU A 6 -8.11 -16.79 8.41
N ILE A 7 -8.97 -17.23 7.51
CA ILE A 7 -9.40 -16.45 6.35
C ILE A 7 -10.81 -15.93 6.64
N SER A 8 -10.96 -14.64 6.97
CA SER A 8 -12.24 -14.08 7.43
C SER A 8 -13.08 -13.39 6.34
N ASP A 9 -12.51 -13.21 5.15
CA ASP A 9 -13.15 -12.61 3.98
C ASP A 9 -13.21 -13.61 2.82
N SER A 10 -14.04 -13.33 1.81
CA SER A 10 -14.12 -14.15 0.59
C SER A 10 -12.82 -14.11 -0.22
N LEU A 11 -12.10 -15.22 -0.23
CA LEU A 11 -10.90 -15.49 -1.03
C LEU A 11 -11.13 -16.72 -1.91
N SER A 12 -10.30 -16.92 -2.93
CA SER A 12 -10.42 -18.10 -3.79
C SER A 12 -10.01 -19.38 -3.06
N ASP A 13 -10.59 -20.51 -3.46
CA ASP A 13 -10.23 -21.82 -2.90
C ASP A 13 -8.75 -22.16 -3.15
N THR A 14 -8.13 -21.59 -4.20
CA THR A 14 -6.70 -21.73 -4.47
C THR A 14 -5.86 -21.21 -3.31
N ALA A 15 -6.22 -20.08 -2.69
CA ALA A 15 -5.50 -19.57 -1.52
C ALA A 15 -5.54 -20.56 -0.34
N VAL A 16 -6.68 -21.23 -0.14
CA VAL A 16 -6.82 -22.28 0.88
C VAL A 16 -5.89 -23.45 0.59
N ASN A 17 -5.81 -23.87 -0.68
CA ASN A 17 -4.94 -24.97 -1.10
C ASN A 17 -3.46 -24.61 -0.94
N VAL A 18 -3.04 -23.40 -1.31
CA VAL A 18 -1.66 -22.91 -1.13
C VAL A 18 -1.21 -23.02 0.33
N PHE A 19 -2.03 -22.58 1.28
CA PHE A 19 -1.70 -22.71 2.70
C PHE A 19 -1.57 -24.19 3.12
N ARG A 20 -2.51 -25.05 2.71
CA ARG A 20 -2.49 -26.48 3.05
C ARG A 20 -1.26 -27.19 2.49
N ASP A 21 -0.92 -26.91 1.23
CA ASP A 21 0.25 -27.49 0.55
C ASP A 21 1.57 -27.07 1.22
N ARG A 22 1.58 -25.92 1.90
CA ARG A 22 2.70 -25.44 2.71
C ARG A 22 2.66 -25.89 4.17
N GLY A 23 1.74 -26.78 4.55
CA GLY A 23 1.63 -27.31 5.91
C GLY A 23 1.05 -26.34 6.93
N VAL A 24 0.25 -25.37 6.48
CA VAL A 24 -0.49 -24.41 7.33
C VAL A 24 -1.93 -24.88 7.48
N GLU A 25 -2.44 -24.94 8.71
CA GLU A 25 -3.84 -25.23 8.98
C GLU A 25 -4.71 -24.02 8.62
N VAL A 26 -5.78 -24.22 7.87
CA VAL A 26 -6.65 -23.13 7.39
C VAL A 26 -8.05 -23.27 7.93
N ASP A 27 -8.57 -22.17 8.48
CA ASP A 27 -9.96 -21.99 8.85
C ASP A 27 -10.57 -20.93 7.92
N PHE A 28 -11.39 -21.36 6.96
CA PHE A 28 -11.98 -20.49 5.95
C PHE A 28 -13.41 -20.11 6.32
N GLN A 29 -13.59 -18.86 6.76
CA GLN A 29 -14.88 -18.32 7.18
C GLN A 29 -15.17 -16.98 6.47
N PRO A 30 -15.54 -17.02 5.17
CA PRO A 30 -15.58 -15.83 4.30
C PRO A 30 -16.59 -14.75 4.70
N LYS A 31 -17.47 -15.03 5.67
CA LYS A 31 -18.48 -14.10 6.19
C LYS A 31 -18.16 -13.61 7.61
N LEU A 32 -17.11 -14.13 8.24
CA LEU A 32 -16.79 -13.80 9.63
C LEU A 32 -16.32 -12.35 9.77
N GLY A 33 -15.68 -11.79 8.74
CA GLY A 33 -15.16 -10.43 8.73
C GLY A 33 -16.17 -9.33 9.06
N SER A 34 -17.44 -9.53 8.69
CA SER A 34 -18.53 -8.60 9.00
C SER A 34 -19.05 -8.70 10.43
N ASP A 35 -18.80 -9.81 11.13
CA ASP A 35 -19.24 -10.04 12.51
C ASP A 35 -18.08 -9.79 13.48
N LYS A 36 -17.91 -8.52 13.85
CA LYS A 36 -16.78 -8.05 14.66
C LYS A 36 -16.66 -8.76 16.01
N GLU A 37 -17.77 -9.12 16.63
CA GLU A 37 -17.79 -9.75 17.95
C GLU A 37 -17.36 -11.20 17.86
N LYS A 38 -17.91 -11.97 16.91
CA LYS A 38 -17.48 -13.35 16.69
C LYS A 38 -16.02 -13.44 16.24
N LEU A 39 -15.59 -12.54 15.36
CA LEU A 39 -14.21 -12.49 14.90
C LEU A 39 -13.25 -12.25 16.08
N ALA A 40 -13.56 -11.30 16.97
CA ALA A 40 -12.76 -11.02 18.16
C ALA A 40 -12.73 -12.19 19.16
N ALA A 41 -13.82 -12.96 19.28
CA ALA A 41 -13.85 -14.13 20.15
C ALA A 41 -12.97 -15.29 19.64
N LEU A 42 -12.76 -15.39 18.33
CA LEU A 42 -12.03 -16.50 17.71
C LEU A 42 -10.54 -16.17 17.46
N ILE A 43 -10.19 -14.90 17.22
CA ILE A 43 -8.89 -14.51 16.69
C ILE A 43 -7.69 -14.94 17.55
N GLY A 44 -7.86 -15.10 18.87
CA GLY A 44 -6.82 -15.61 19.78
C GLY A 44 -6.37 -17.05 19.52
N GLY A 45 -7.05 -17.78 18.63
CA GLY A 45 -6.70 -19.14 18.23
C GLY A 45 -5.76 -19.25 17.02
N TYR A 46 -5.34 -18.14 16.40
CA TYR A 46 -4.67 -18.15 15.10
C TYR A 46 -3.31 -17.44 15.12
N ASP A 47 -2.39 -17.94 14.30
CA ASP A 47 -1.06 -17.39 14.06
C ASP A 47 -1.09 -16.37 12.90
N GLY A 48 -2.07 -16.46 12.00
CA GLY A 48 -2.25 -15.52 10.89
C GLY A 48 -3.71 -15.18 10.58
N LEU A 49 -3.93 -13.99 10.05
CA LEU A 49 -5.24 -13.49 9.60
C LEU A 49 -5.15 -12.98 8.16
N ALA A 50 -5.83 -13.67 7.24
CA ALA A 50 -5.94 -13.28 5.85
C ALA A 50 -7.30 -12.61 5.59
N ILE A 51 -7.26 -11.41 5.00
CA ILE A 51 -8.42 -10.53 4.84
C ILE A 51 -8.45 -9.90 3.44
N ARG A 52 -9.59 -9.28 3.10
CA ARG A 52 -9.76 -8.36 1.98
C ARG A 52 -10.23 -7.01 2.51
N SER A 53 -11.37 -6.49 2.03
CA SER A 53 -11.91 -5.18 2.39
C SER A 53 -13.04 -5.23 3.43
N ALA A 54 -13.63 -6.40 3.67
CA ALA A 54 -14.79 -6.52 4.55
C ALA A 54 -14.37 -6.51 6.03
N THR A 55 -13.32 -7.26 6.38
CA THR A 55 -12.77 -7.25 7.74
C THR A 55 -12.07 -5.92 8.04
N LYS A 56 -12.40 -5.27 9.16
CA LYS A 56 -11.66 -4.12 9.69
C LYS A 56 -10.76 -4.55 10.86
N VAL A 57 -9.45 -4.53 10.66
CA VAL A 57 -8.45 -4.96 11.66
C VAL A 57 -8.04 -3.76 12.51
N THR A 58 -8.88 -3.47 13.50
CA THR A 58 -8.67 -2.36 14.46
C THR A 58 -7.75 -2.77 15.60
N SER A 59 -7.20 -1.80 16.34
CA SER A 59 -6.47 -2.04 17.60
C SER A 59 -7.22 -2.97 18.58
N LYS A 60 -8.56 -2.85 18.69
CA LYS A 60 -9.38 -3.73 19.53
C LYS A 60 -9.31 -5.20 19.06
N LEU A 61 -9.37 -5.45 17.75
CA LEU A 61 -9.29 -6.81 17.20
C LEU A 61 -7.89 -7.39 17.40
N ILE A 62 -6.86 -6.58 17.17
CA ILE A 62 -5.47 -6.96 17.40
C ILE A 62 -5.24 -7.36 18.86
N GLY A 63 -5.75 -6.59 19.82
CA GLY A 63 -5.66 -6.91 21.25
C GLY A 63 -6.37 -8.22 21.63
N ALA A 64 -7.47 -8.56 20.96
CA ALA A 64 -8.21 -9.81 21.18
C ALA A 64 -7.44 -11.06 20.71
N ALA A 65 -6.34 -10.91 19.95
CA ALA A 65 -5.49 -12.02 19.56
C ALA A 65 -4.57 -12.53 20.69
N HIS A 66 -4.52 -11.83 21.83
CA HIS A 66 -3.78 -12.23 23.03
C HIS A 66 -2.31 -12.62 22.75
N GLY A 67 -1.66 -11.93 21.81
CA GLY A 67 -0.25 -12.14 21.44
C GLY A 67 0.03 -13.36 20.56
N ARG A 68 -0.99 -14.13 20.14
CA ARG A 68 -0.78 -15.29 19.25
C ARG A 68 -0.64 -14.91 17.79
N LEU A 69 -1.35 -13.87 17.35
CA LEU A 69 -1.36 -13.44 15.95
C LEU A 69 0.01 -12.86 15.56
N ARG A 70 0.64 -13.43 14.53
CA ARG A 70 1.99 -13.05 14.06
C ARG A 70 2.00 -12.32 12.72
N VAL A 71 0.97 -12.53 11.89
CA VAL A 71 0.85 -11.90 10.57
C VAL A 71 -0.59 -11.58 10.19
N ILE A 72 -0.78 -10.40 9.58
CA ILE A 72 -2.01 -9.99 8.91
C ILE A 72 -1.69 -9.83 7.43
N GLY A 73 -2.34 -10.61 6.57
CA GLY A 73 -2.21 -10.50 5.13
C GLY A 73 -3.46 -9.92 4.49
N ARG A 74 -3.33 -8.80 3.78
CA ARG A 74 -4.41 -8.21 3.01
C ARG A 74 -4.27 -8.60 1.53
N ALA A 75 -5.25 -9.32 1.00
CA ALA A 75 -5.39 -9.59 -0.43
C ALA A 75 -5.86 -8.33 -1.20
N GLY A 76 -4.88 -7.55 -1.62
CA GLY A 76 -4.96 -6.39 -2.51
C GLY A 76 -3.95 -5.30 -2.11
N ILE A 77 -3.84 -4.23 -2.90
CA ILE A 77 -2.87 -3.13 -2.66
C ILE A 77 -3.18 -2.30 -1.40
N GLY A 78 -4.39 -1.73 -1.30
CA GLY A 78 -4.79 -0.88 -0.18
C GLY A 78 -4.85 -1.60 1.15
N VAL A 79 -4.61 -0.88 2.24
CA VAL A 79 -4.57 -1.43 3.61
C VAL A 79 -5.28 -0.51 4.60
N ASP A 80 -6.20 0.31 4.07
CA ASP A 80 -6.94 1.34 4.79
C ASP A 80 -7.82 0.74 5.91
N ASN A 81 -8.10 -0.56 5.84
CA ASN A 81 -8.85 -1.33 6.82
C ASN A 81 -7.97 -2.06 7.86
N VAL A 82 -6.66 -1.79 7.92
CA VAL A 82 -5.73 -2.36 8.89
C VAL A 82 -5.04 -1.25 9.69
N ASP A 83 -5.14 -1.33 11.01
CA ASP A 83 -4.39 -0.46 11.92
C ASP A 83 -2.93 -0.92 12.01
N ILE A 84 -2.10 -0.46 11.06
CA ILE A 84 -0.69 -0.84 10.96
C ILE A 84 0.09 -0.39 12.19
N ALA A 85 -0.25 0.77 12.77
CA ALA A 85 0.43 1.27 13.97
C ALA A 85 0.17 0.33 15.16
N ALA A 86 -1.08 -0.06 15.40
CA ALA A 86 -1.42 -1.02 16.45
C ALA A 86 -0.80 -2.41 16.18
N ALA A 87 -0.79 -2.87 14.93
CA ALA A 87 -0.16 -4.14 14.57
C ALA A 87 1.35 -4.09 14.84
N THR A 88 2.00 -2.98 14.45
CA THR A 88 3.43 -2.75 14.69
C THR A 88 3.75 -2.71 16.18
N ALA A 89 2.95 -2.02 16.99
CA ALA A 89 3.15 -1.95 18.44
C ALA A 89 3.06 -3.33 19.13
N GLN A 90 2.26 -4.24 18.57
CA GLN A 90 2.12 -5.63 19.01
C GLN A 90 3.06 -6.60 18.28
N GLY A 91 3.95 -6.09 17.43
CA GLY A 91 4.96 -6.90 16.76
C GLY A 91 4.41 -7.81 15.64
N ILE A 92 3.24 -7.49 15.09
CA ILE A 92 2.54 -8.27 14.07
C ILE A 92 2.92 -7.75 12.68
N ILE A 93 3.37 -8.63 11.79
CA ILE A 93 3.71 -8.25 10.41
C ILE A 93 2.42 -7.96 9.62
N VAL A 94 2.39 -6.86 8.88
CA VAL A 94 1.31 -6.56 7.93
C VAL A 94 1.83 -6.69 6.51
N MET A 95 1.19 -7.52 5.70
CA MET A 95 1.55 -7.77 4.29
C MET A 95 0.40 -7.38 3.36
N ASN A 96 0.75 -6.97 2.14
CA ASN A 96 -0.23 -6.74 1.07
C ASN A 96 0.21 -7.44 -0.24
N THR A 97 -0.55 -7.21 -1.32
CA THR A 97 -0.24 -7.74 -2.66
C THR A 97 -0.12 -6.59 -3.66
N PRO A 98 1.05 -5.93 -3.73
CA PRO A 98 1.21 -4.65 -4.43
C PRO A 98 1.14 -4.76 -5.98
N PHE A 99 1.17 -5.98 -6.50
CA PHE A 99 1.21 -6.26 -7.95
C PHE A 99 -0.04 -7.00 -8.45
N GLY A 100 -0.70 -7.79 -7.61
CA GLY A 100 -1.74 -8.75 -8.05
C GLY A 100 -2.94 -8.16 -8.79
N ASN A 101 -3.24 -6.87 -8.62
CA ASN A 101 -4.32 -6.17 -9.33
C ASN A 101 -3.85 -4.92 -10.10
N SER A 102 -2.54 -4.67 -10.27
CA SER A 102 -2.04 -3.46 -10.92
C SER A 102 -2.52 -3.32 -12.38
N ILE A 103 -2.52 -4.44 -13.11
CA ILE A 103 -2.98 -4.53 -14.51
C ILE A 103 -4.47 -4.19 -14.60
N THR A 104 -5.30 -4.87 -13.79
CA THR A 104 -6.75 -4.71 -13.73
C THR A 104 -7.16 -3.29 -13.34
N THR A 105 -6.51 -2.70 -12.34
CA THR A 105 -6.81 -1.32 -11.94
C THR A 105 -6.43 -0.31 -13.02
N ALA A 106 -5.32 -0.54 -13.72
CA ALA A 106 -4.94 0.29 -14.85
C ALA A 106 -5.90 0.11 -16.06
N GLU A 107 -6.44 -1.08 -16.29
CA GLU A 107 -7.50 -1.31 -17.31
C GLU A 107 -8.77 -0.57 -16.96
N HIS A 108 -9.21 -0.66 -15.70
CA HIS A 108 -10.38 0.06 -15.22
C HIS A 108 -10.21 1.58 -15.37
N ALA A 109 -9.05 2.14 -15.03
CA ALA A 109 -8.77 3.56 -15.24
C ALA A 109 -8.84 3.97 -16.72
N ILE A 110 -8.28 3.17 -17.64
CA ILE A 110 -8.37 3.42 -19.09
C ILE A 110 -9.83 3.31 -19.58
N ALA A 111 -10.57 2.32 -19.11
CA ALA A 111 -12.00 2.17 -19.41
C ALA A 111 -12.80 3.39 -18.93
N MET A 112 -12.52 3.87 -17.71
CA MET A 112 -13.13 5.06 -17.13
C MET A 112 -12.78 6.35 -17.88
N ILE A 113 -11.54 6.49 -18.37
CA ILE A 113 -11.12 7.59 -19.26
C ILE A 113 -11.97 7.58 -20.55
N LEU A 114 -12.06 6.44 -21.22
CA LEU A 114 -12.80 6.30 -22.48
C LEU A 114 -14.32 6.49 -22.27
N ALA A 115 -14.88 5.92 -21.20
CA ALA A 115 -16.29 6.06 -20.86
C ALA A 115 -16.64 7.52 -20.56
N CYS A 116 -15.77 8.24 -19.83
CA CYS A 116 -15.93 9.67 -19.55
C CYS A 116 -15.80 10.51 -20.82
N ALA A 117 -14.86 10.19 -21.70
CA ALA A 117 -14.67 10.90 -22.98
C ALA A 117 -15.91 10.79 -23.89
N ARG A 118 -16.65 9.67 -23.81
CA ARG A 118 -17.75 9.34 -24.74
C ARG A 118 -19.13 9.28 -24.09
N GLN A 119 -19.26 9.61 -22.81
CA GLN A 119 -20.51 9.62 -22.04
C GLN A 119 -21.25 8.27 -22.08
N ILE A 120 -20.51 7.16 -22.09
CA ILE A 120 -21.05 5.83 -22.40
C ILE A 120 -22.24 5.44 -21.50
N PRO A 121 -22.17 5.54 -20.15
CA PRO A 121 -23.26 5.07 -19.31
C PRO A 121 -24.57 5.84 -19.52
N ALA A 122 -24.49 7.16 -19.72
CA ALA A 122 -25.67 7.98 -19.97
C ALA A 122 -26.27 7.72 -21.37
N ALA A 123 -25.43 7.48 -22.38
CA ALA A 123 -25.86 7.11 -23.72
C ALA A 123 -26.55 5.74 -23.73
N ASP A 124 -25.96 4.74 -23.06
CA ASP A 124 -26.55 3.40 -22.89
C ASP A 124 -27.92 3.48 -22.21
N GLN A 125 -28.02 4.16 -21.06
CA GLN A 125 -29.29 4.33 -20.34
C GLN A 125 -30.36 4.98 -21.22
N SER A 126 -30.01 6.02 -21.98
CA SER A 126 -30.93 6.67 -22.91
C SER A 126 -31.43 5.74 -24.00
N THR A 127 -30.52 4.98 -24.63
CA THR A 127 -30.86 4.07 -25.73
C THR A 127 -31.68 2.88 -25.25
N GLN A 128 -31.35 2.29 -24.10
CA GLN A 128 -32.15 1.23 -23.49
C GLN A 128 -33.56 1.70 -23.10
N ALA A 129 -33.72 2.98 -22.73
CA ALA A 129 -35.02 3.60 -22.52
C ALA A 129 -35.81 3.88 -23.82
N GLY A 130 -35.33 3.40 -24.98
CA GLY A 130 -35.98 3.56 -26.28
C GLY A 130 -35.82 4.95 -26.90
N LYS A 131 -34.98 5.82 -26.33
CA LYS A 131 -34.73 7.15 -26.88
C LYS A 131 -33.59 7.12 -27.90
N TRP A 132 -33.64 8.02 -28.88
CA TRP A 132 -32.60 8.18 -29.89
C TRP A 132 -31.99 9.58 -29.89
N GLU A 133 -31.30 9.93 -28.81
CA GLU A 133 -30.80 11.28 -28.54
C GLU A 133 -29.39 11.51 -29.12
N LYS A 134 -29.15 11.13 -30.38
CA LYS A 134 -27.82 11.22 -31.03
C LYS A 134 -27.16 12.60 -30.87
N ASN A 135 -27.95 13.67 -30.99
CA ASN A 135 -27.43 15.05 -30.93
C ASN A 135 -27.16 15.54 -29.50
N ARG A 136 -27.66 14.85 -28.47
CA ARG A 136 -27.41 15.18 -27.06
C ARG A 136 -26.00 14.76 -26.62
N PHE A 137 -25.50 13.65 -27.16
CA PHE A 137 -24.21 13.08 -26.76
C PHE A 137 -23.10 13.54 -27.70
N MET A 138 -22.25 14.43 -27.21
CA MET A 138 -21.08 14.95 -27.93
C MET A 138 -19.82 14.66 -27.11
N GLY A 139 -19.17 13.55 -27.43
CA GLY A 139 -17.92 13.15 -26.79
C GLY A 139 -16.71 13.94 -27.29
N VAL A 140 -15.54 13.56 -26.81
CA VAL A 140 -14.24 14.07 -27.29
C VAL A 140 -13.35 12.93 -27.75
N GLU A 141 -12.52 13.23 -28.75
CA GLU A 141 -11.43 12.36 -29.16
C GLU A 141 -10.24 12.51 -28.19
N ILE A 142 -9.62 11.38 -27.82
CA ILE A 142 -8.47 11.34 -26.90
C ILE A 142 -7.12 11.42 -27.62
N THR A 143 -7.06 11.01 -28.89
CA THR A 143 -5.84 11.04 -29.70
C THR A 143 -5.22 12.44 -29.71
N GLY A 144 -3.91 12.50 -29.46
CA GLY A 144 -3.14 13.73 -29.40
C GLY A 144 -3.42 14.64 -28.19
N LYS A 145 -4.40 14.33 -27.33
CA LYS A 145 -4.67 15.07 -26.08
C LYS A 145 -3.64 14.76 -25.01
N VAL A 146 -3.52 15.65 -24.04
CA VAL A 146 -2.60 15.50 -22.91
C VAL A 146 -3.28 14.77 -21.76
N LEU A 147 -2.77 13.61 -21.38
CA LEU A 147 -3.09 12.92 -20.12
C LEU A 147 -2.07 13.31 -19.05
N GLY A 148 -2.55 13.94 -17.98
CA GLY A 148 -1.82 14.15 -16.74
C GLY A 148 -1.98 12.97 -15.79
N VAL A 149 -0.90 12.28 -15.47
CA VAL A 149 -0.87 11.16 -14.52
C VAL A 149 -0.31 11.65 -13.20
N ILE A 150 -1.13 11.66 -12.14
CA ILE A 150 -0.70 12.01 -10.78
C ILE A 150 -0.40 10.71 -10.04
N GLY A 151 0.89 10.46 -9.78
CA GLY A 151 1.41 9.19 -9.28
C GLY A 151 1.79 8.23 -10.41
N CYS A 152 3.08 7.93 -10.54
CA CYS A 152 3.63 7.08 -11.60
C CYS A 152 4.26 5.80 -11.03
N GLY A 153 3.62 5.22 -10.02
CA GLY A 153 3.96 3.91 -9.47
C GLY A 153 3.51 2.74 -10.36
N ASN A 154 3.27 1.57 -9.76
CA ASN A 154 2.90 0.35 -10.49
C ASN A 154 1.70 0.54 -11.41
N ILE A 155 0.60 1.13 -10.92
CA ILE A 155 -0.62 1.33 -11.71
C ILE A 155 -0.43 2.49 -12.71
N GLY A 156 0.07 3.64 -12.23
CA GLY A 156 0.20 4.85 -13.04
C GLY A 156 1.12 4.67 -14.25
N SER A 157 2.18 3.88 -14.13
CA SER A 157 3.10 3.56 -15.24
C SER A 157 2.42 2.69 -16.31
N ILE A 158 1.58 1.72 -15.93
CA ILE A 158 0.79 0.92 -16.88
C ILE A 158 -0.27 1.79 -17.57
N VAL A 159 -0.94 2.67 -16.83
CA VAL A 159 -1.90 3.63 -17.41
C VAL A 159 -1.21 4.55 -18.40
N ALA A 160 -0.04 5.09 -18.06
CA ALA A 160 0.75 5.90 -18.97
C ALA A 160 1.13 5.14 -20.25
N GLN A 161 1.61 3.91 -20.13
CA GLN A 161 1.96 3.07 -21.26
C GLN A 161 0.76 2.83 -22.19
N ARG A 162 -0.41 2.50 -21.63
CA ARG A 162 -1.65 2.25 -22.39
C ARG A 162 -2.18 3.52 -23.04
N ALA A 163 -2.15 4.65 -22.34
CA ALA A 163 -2.55 5.94 -22.89
C ALA A 163 -1.67 6.37 -24.06
N ARG A 164 -0.35 6.10 -24.02
CA ARG A 164 0.54 6.30 -25.16
C ARG A 164 0.18 5.38 -26.33
N GLY A 165 -0.18 4.12 -26.06
CA GLY A 165 -0.69 3.20 -27.07
C GLY A 165 -2.00 3.66 -27.73
N LEU A 166 -2.79 4.48 -27.02
CA LEU A 166 -3.96 5.20 -27.52
C LEU A 166 -3.62 6.58 -28.11
N GLU A 167 -2.34 6.83 -28.38
CA GLU A 167 -1.81 8.05 -29.00
C GLU A 167 -2.07 9.34 -28.20
N MET A 168 -2.23 9.23 -26.88
CA MET A 168 -2.22 10.41 -25.99
C MET A 168 -0.78 10.88 -25.73
N ARG A 169 -0.62 12.19 -25.48
CA ARG A 169 0.61 12.75 -24.92
C ARG A 169 0.55 12.62 -23.40
N VAL A 170 1.51 11.95 -22.78
CA VAL A 170 1.47 11.67 -21.33
C VAL A 170 2.50 12.53 -20.59
N ILE A 171 2.01 13.28 -19.60
CA ILE A 171 2.83 13.99 -18.62
C ILE A 171 2.54 13.42 -17.23
N ALA A 172 3.55 13.31 -16.38
CA ALA A 172 3.42 12.68 -15.07
C ALA A 172 3.99 13.54 -13.95
N TYR A 173 3.25 13.65 -12.85
CA TYR A 173 3.76 14.18 -11.59
C TYR A 173 3.90 13.04 -10.59
N ASP A 174 5.13 12.80 -10.15
CA ASP A 174 5.46 11.91 -9.04
C ASP A 174 6.80 12.37 -8.43
N PRO A 175 6.85 12.75 -7.14
CA PRO A 175 8.08 13.16 -6.48
C PRO A 175 9.18 12.11 -6.50
N PHE A 176 8.82 10.83 -6.63
CA PHE A 176 9.74 9.69 -6.58
C PHE A 176 10.10 9.13 -7.96
N LEU A 177 9.51 9.67 -9.05
CA LEU A 177 9.87 9.29 -10.41
C LEU A 177 11.19 9.95 -10.82
N SER A 178 12.19 9.15 -11.23
CA SER A 178 13.42 9.70 -11.82
C SER A 178 13.22 10.12 -13.28
N GLU A 179 14.02 11.06 -13.77
CA GLU A 179 14.00 11.47 -15.18
C GLU A 179 14.31 10.30 -16.13
N GLU A 180 15.26 9.45 -15.74
CA GLU A 180 15.59 8.23 -16.47
C GLU A 180 14.38 7.31 -16.63
N ARG A 181 13.67 7.03 -15.52
CA ARG A 181 12.48 6.19 -15.54
C ARG A 181 11.34 6.82 -16.33
N ALA A 182 11.19 8.14 -16.27
CA ALA A 182 10.22 8.86 -17.09
C ALA A 182 10.53 8.70 -18.59
N GLY A 183 11.81 8.80 -18.97
CA GLY A 183 12.31 8.55 -20.32
C GLY A 183 12.02 7.14 -20.81
N GLU A 184 12.27 6.10 -19.99
CA GLU A 184 11.95 4.71 -20.32
C GLU A 184 10.45 4.48 -20.57
N LEU A 185 9.59 5.11 -19.76
CA LEU A 185 8.14 5.06 -19.93
C LEU A 185 7.65 5.92 -21.11
N GLY A 186 8.53 6.76 -21.66
CA GLY A 186 8.22 7.74 -22.70
C GLY A 186 7.20 8.79 -22.25
N VAL A 187 7.26 9.18 -20.98
CA VAL A 187 6.43 10.23 -20.38
C VAL A 187 7.29 11.43 -20.01
N GLU A 188 6.71 12.62 -20.02
CA GLU A 188 7.39 13.82 -19.53
C GLU A 188 7.12 13.99 -18.03
N LYS A 189 8.16 13.98 -17.19
CA LYS A 189 8.03 14.33 -15.78
C LYS A 189 7.80 15.84 -15.65
N VAL A 190 6.79 16.23 -14.87
CA VAL A 190 6.43 17.64 -14.65
C VAL A 190 6.06 17.88 -13.19
N GLU A 191 6.15 19.13 -12.76
CA GLU A 191 5.57 19.58 -11.50
C GLU A 191 4.04 19.63 -11.56
N LEU A 192 3.40 19.49 -10.41
CA LEU A 192 1.94 19.37 -10.29
C LEU A 192 1.18 20.57 -10.92
N GLU A 193 1.69 21.78 -10.72
CA GLU A 193 1.07 22.98 -11.32
C GLU A 193 1.15 22.99 -12.85
N ALA A 194 2.28 22.55 -13.41
CA ALA A 194 2.44 22.43 -14.86
C ALA A 194 1.49 21.36 -15.42
N LEU A 195 1.30 20.26 -14.69
CA LEU A 195 0.33 19.22 -15.03
C LEU A 195 -1.09 19.79 -15.15
N PHE A 196 -1.56 20.52 -14.13
CA PHE A 196 -2.91 21.11 -14.13
C PHE A 196 -3.14 22.03 -15.33
N ARG A 197 -2.16 22.90 -15.63
CA ARG A 197 -2.29 23.87 -16.74
C ARG A 197 -2.31 23.22 -18.12
N ARG A 198 -1.77 22.01 -18.26
CA ARG A 198 -1.53 21.35 -19.56
C ARG A 198 -2.44 20.16 -19.85
N ALA A 199 -2.93 19.48 -18.82
CA ALA A 199 -3.70 18.25 -18.98
C ALA A 199 -5.12 18.51 -19.51
N ASP A 200 -5.53 17.72 -20.50
CA ASP A 200 -6.93 17.66 -20.98
C ASP A 200 -7.71 16.56 -20.23
N PHE A 201 -6.99 15.53 -19.77
CA PHE A 201 -7.45 14.48 -18.87
C PHE A 201 -6.49 14.36 -17.70
N ILE A 202 -7.00 14.18 -16.48
CA ILE A 202 -6.19 13.93 -15.28
C ILE A 202 -6.63 12.60 -14.67
N THR A 203 -5.67 11.72 -14.39
CA THR A 203 -5.91 10.45 -13.70
C THR A 203 -5.03 10.33 -12.46
N LEU A 204 -5.60 9.85 -11.36
CA LEU A 204 -4.92 9.72 -10.06
C LEU A 204 -4.55 8.26 -9.78
N HIS A 205 -3.31 8.05 -9.33
CA HIS A 205 -2.72 6.75 -8.98
C HIS A 205 -1.77 6.86 -7.77
N THR A 206 -2.09 7.73 -6.82
CA THR A 206 -1.33 7.92 -5.57
C THR A 206 -2.02 7.22 -4.39
N PRO A 207 -1.26 6.81 -3.36
CA PRO A 207 -1.86 6.45 -2.08
C PRO A 207 -2.50 7.66 -1.40
N LEU A 208 -3.43 7.43 -0.47
CA LEU A 208 -3.96 8.48 0.39
C LEU A 208 -3.03 8.68 1.58
N THR A 209 -2.47 9.88 1.69
CA THR A 209 -1.56 10.32 2.76
C THR A 209 -1.88 11.77 3.08
N ASP A 210 -1.35 12.33 4.16
CA ASP A 210 -1.56 13.76 4.47
C ASP A 210 -1.05 14.70 3.37
N LYS A 211 -0.08 14.26 2.56
CA LYS A 211 0.47 15.04 1.43
C LYS A 211 -0.35 14.94 0.15
N THR A 212 -1.17 13.89 0.01
CA THR A 212 -1.94 13.58 -1.21
C THR A 212 -3.45 13.68 -1.00
N ARG A 213 -3.88 13.78 0.26
CA ARG A 213 -5.25 14.13 0.65
C ARG A 213 -5.60 15.47 0.01
N ASP A 214 -6.78 15.52 -0.59
CA ASP A 214 -7.33 16.71 -1.20
C ASP A 214 -6.41 17.35 -2.26
N ILE A 215 -5.55 16.55 -2.90
CA ILE A 215 -4.62 17.03 -3.94
C ILE A 215 -5.35 17.67 -5.13
N ILE A 216 -6.62 17.30 -5.34
CA ILE A 216 -7.56 17.98 -6.23
C ILE A 216 -8.63 18.68 -5.40
N ASP A 217 -8.29 19.87 -4.92
CA ASP A 217 -9.21 20.82 -4.27
C ASP A 217 -9.70 21.90 -5.24
N ALA A 218 -10.48 22.87 -4.74
CA ALA A 218 -10.98 23.98 -5.54
C ALA A 218 -9.86 24.85 -6.15
N ALA A 219 -8.74 25.02 -5.44
CA ALA A 219 -7.61 25.81 -5.91
C ALA A 219 -6.84 25.10 -7.04
N ALA A 220 -6.66 23.78 -6.94
CA ALA A 220 -6.12 22.92 -7.99
C ALA A 220 -7.02 22.97 -9.23
N ILE A 221 -8.33 22.78 -9.07
CA ILE A 221 -9.31 22.83 -10.16
C ILE A 221 -9.27 24.19 -10.88
N ALA A 222 -9.16 25.30 -10.15
CA ALA A 222 -9.09 26.62 -10.75
C ALA A 222 -7.93 26.76 -11.75
N LYS A 223 -6.77 26.15 -11.46
CA LYS A 223 -5.56 26.16 -12.30
C LYS A 223 -5.68 25.29 -13.56
N MET A 224 -6.65 24.38 -13.61
CA MET A 224 -6.79 23.45 -14.73
C MET A 224 -7.32 24.11 -16.00
N LYS A 225 -7.15 23.45 -17.15
CA LYS A 225 -7.86 23.84 -18.37
C LYS A 225 -9.38 23.81 -18.18
N HIS A 226 -10.09 24.74 -18.82
CA HIS A 226 -11.54 24.66 -18.91
C HIS A 226 -11.93 23.44 -19.75
N GLY A 227 -12.87 22.63 -19.27
CA GLY A 227 -13.31 21.41 -19.94
C GLY A 227 -12.40 20.19 -19.74
N VAL A 228 -11.46 20.24 -18.79
CA VAL A 228 -10.67 19.09 -18.34
C VAL A 228 -11.59 17.97 -17.84
N ARG A 229 -11.15 16.71 -17.95
CA ARG A 229 -11.83 15.54 -17.35
C ARG A 229 -10.97 14.90 -16.28
N ILE A 230 -11.60 14.46 -15.18
CA ILE A 230 -10.90 13.87 -14.03
C ILE A 230 -11.32 12.43 -13.82
N VAL A 231 -10.35 11.54 -13.63
CA VAL A 231 -10.56 10.13 -13.34
C VAL A 231 -9.88 9.76 -12.03
N ASN A 232 -10.64 9.23 -11.07
CA ASN A 232 -10.10 8.72 -9.82
C ASN A 232 -10.50 7.26 -9.61
N CYS A 233 -9.56 6.36 -9.86
CA CYS A 233 -9.66 4.94 -9.54
C CYS A 233 -8.59 4.52 -8.52
N ALA A 234 -8.07 5.47 -7.73
CA ALA A 234 -7.01 5.23 -6.77
C ALA A 234 -7.54 5.15 -5.34
N ARG A 235 -7.83 6.29 -4.71
CA ARG A 235 -8.37 6.36 -3.35
C ARG A 235 -9.39 7.49 -3.20
N GLY A 236 -10.39 7.25 -2.37
CA GLY A 236 -11.28 8.30 -1.88
C GLY A 236 -10.50 9.37 -1.11
N GLY A 237 -10.98 10.61 -1.13
CA GLY A 237 -10.32 11.74 -0.45
C GLY A 237 -9.06 12.28 -1.15
N LEU A 238 -8.72 11.81 -2.36
CA LEU A 238 -7.74 12.49 -3.22
C LEU A 238 -8.37 13.68 -3.97
N VAL A 239 -9.68 13.61 -4.20
CA VAL A 239 -10.46 14.67 -4.84
C VAL A 239 -11.49 15.15 -3.83
N VAL A 240 -11.54 16.46 -3.61
CA VAL A 240 -12.58 17.09 -2.78
C VAL A 240 -13.90 17.04 -3.55
N GLU A 241 -14.83 16.19 -3.10
CA GLU A 241 -16.05 15.84 -3.84
C GLU A 241 -16.97 17.05 -4.03
N GLU A 242 -17.03 17.96 -3.05
CA GLU A 242 -17.78 19.21 -3.13
C GLU A 242 -17.21 20.16 -4.19
N ALA A 243 -15.87 20.28 -4.24
CA ALA A 243 -15.20 21.11 -5.23
C ALA A 243 -15.39 20.54 -6.64
N LEU A 244 -15.32 19.21 -6.78
CA LEU A 244 -15.60 18.51 -8.03
C LEU A 244 -17.06 18.73 -8.46
N ARG A 245 -18.03 18.61 -7.55
CA ARG A 245 -19.44 18.87 -7.84
C ARG A 245 -19.66 20.27 -8.38
N ALA A 246 -19.17 21.29 -7.68
CA ALA A 246 -19.32 22.68 -8.11
C ALA A 246 -18.64 22.95 -9.47
N ALA A 247 -17.51 22.30 -9.74
CA ALA A 247 -16.80 22.41 -11.00
C ALA A 247 -17.50 21.71 -12.17
N LEU A 248 -18.21 20.60 -11.92
CA LEU A 248 -19.07 19.94 -12.90
C LEU A 248 -20.30 20.79 -13.20
N ASP A 249 -20.97 21.32 -12.16
CA ASP A 249 -22.16 22.15 -12.31
C ASP A 249 -21.87 23.46 -13.06
N SER A 250 -20.68 24.06 -12.86
CA SER A 250 -20.23 25.26 -13.58
C SER A 250 -19.65 24.97 -14.97
N GLY A 251 -19.43 23.70 -15.33
CA GLY A 251 -18.79 23.30 -16.59
C GLY A 251 -17.28 23.52 -16.64
N LYS A 252 -16.64 23.95 -15.54
CA LYS A 252 -15.17 24.03 -15.45
C LYS A 252 -14.52 22.67 -15.72
N ILE A 253 -15.12 21.60 -15.19
CA ILE A 253 -14.80 20.21 -15.49
C ILE A 253 -15.89 19.67 -16.42
N ALA A 254 -15.49 19.14 -17.58
CA ALA A 254 -16.47 18.66 -18.58
C ALA A 254 -17.09 17.30 -18.22
N GLY A 255 -16.42 16.52 -17.36
CA GLY A 255 -16.89 15.24 -16.87
C GLY A 255 -15.89 14.62 -15.90
N ALA A 256 -16.36 13.68 -15.10
CA ALA A 256 -15.53 12.95 -14.16
C ALA A 256 -15.91 11.47 -14.10
N ALA A 257 -14.95 10.62 -13.76
CA ALA A 257 -15.16 9.19 -13.57
C ALA A 257 -14.52 8.75 -12.25
N ILE A 258 -15.35 8.37 -11.28
CA ILE A 258 -14.97 8.14 -9.88
C ILE A 258 -15.33 6.71 -9.50
N ASP A 259 -14.32 5.90 -9.17
CA ASP A 259 -14.50 4.52 -8.71
C ASP A 259 -14.45 4.41 -7.18
N VAL A 260 -13.93 5.43 -6.51
CA VAL A 260 -13.60 5.42 -5.08
C VAL A 260 -14.09 6.70 -4.41
N PHE A 261 -14.62 6.59 -3.21
CA PHE A 261 -15.30 7.68 -2.50
C PHE A 261 -14.66 7.93 -1.12
N ALA A 262 -14.74 9.16 -0.62
CA ALA A 262 -14.19 9.51 0.69
C ALA A 262 -14.81 8.66 1.82
N GLU A 263 -16.10 8.34 1.69
CA GLU A 263 -16.80 7.39 2.56
C GLU A 263 -17.32 6.21 1.73
N GLU A 264 -16.96 4.99 2.14
CA GLU A 264 -17.42 3.75 1.53
C GLU A 264 -18.02 2.80 2.60
N PRO A 265 -19.16 2.14 2.32
CA PRO A 265 -19.92 2.15 1.06
C PRO A 265 -20.65 3.47 0.77
N ALA A 266 -20.49 4.01 -0.44
CA ALA A 266 -21.14 5.25 -0.86
C ALA A 266 -22.59 4.99 -1.32
N THR A 267 -23.52 4.87 -0.36
CA THR A 267 -24.96 4.77 -0.66
C THR A 267 -25.62 6.11 -0.94
N SER A 268 -24.99 7.20 -0.48
CA SER A 268 -25.31 8.58 -0.83
C SER A 268 -24.01 9.35 -1.03
N ASN A 269 -23.95 10.22 -2.04
CA ASN A 269 -22.77 11.06 -2.30
C ASN A 269 -23.18 12.33 -3.05
N ILE A 270 -22.48 13.45 -2.81
CA ILE A 270 -22.76 14.73 -3.46
C ILE A 270 -22.54 14.70 -4.97
N LEU A 271 -21.71 13.79 -5.47
CA LEU A 271 -21.47 13.60 -6.90
C LEU A 271 -22.63 12.88 -7.59
N PHE A 272 -23.47 12.14 -6.87
CA PHE A 272 -24.56 11.40 -7.52
C PHE A 272 -25.57 12.36 -8.16
N GLY A 273 -25.86 12.11 -9.44
CA GLY A 273 -26.72 12.98 -10.26
C GLY A 273 -26.04 14.24 -10.81
N ALA A 274 -24.75 14.46 -10.55
CA ALA A 274 -23.99 15.54 -11.18
C ALA A 274 -23.92 15.35 -12.72
N PRO A 275 -23.80 16.43 -13.50
CA PRO A 275 -23.70 16.32 -14.96
C PRO A 275 -22.40 15.62 -15.36
N ASN A 276 -22.47 14.70 -16.33
CA ASN A 276 -21.32 13.99 -16.92
C ASN A 276 -20.39 13.29 -15.91
N VAL A 277 -20.93 12.85 -14.77
CA VAL A 277 -20.21 12.02 -13.81
C VAL A 277 -20.49 10.55 -14.06
N ILE A 278 -19.47 9.72 -13.93
CA ILE A 278 -19.57 8.26 -13.92
C ILE A 278 -19.10 7.80 -12.55
N CYS A 279 -19.92 7.00 -11.88
CA CYS A 279 -19.60 6.43 -10.58
C CYS A 279 -19.62 4.90 -10.70
N THR A 280 -18.58 4.23 -10.18
CA THR A 280 -18.55 2.77 -10.05
C THR A 280 -18.23 2.39 -8.60
N PRO A 281 -18.77 1.27 -8.09
CA PRO A 281 -18.63 0.91 -6.68
C PRO A 281 -17.29 0.19 -6.40
N HIS A 282 -16.17 0.89 -6.55
CA HIS A 282 -14.81 0.38 -6.25
C HIS A 282 -14.47 -0.92 -7.00
N LEU A 283 -14.62 -0.88 -8.32
CA LEU A 283 -14.43 -2.01 -9.23
C LEU A 283 -13.01 -2.18 -9.75
N GLY A 284 -12.07 -1.27 -9.42
CA GLY A 284 -10.70 -1.29 -9.95
C GLY A 284 -9.92 -2.60 -9.73
N ALA A 285 -10.35 -3.49 -8.83
CA ALA A 285 -9.75 -4.81 -8.62
C ALA A 285 -10.73 -5.98 -8.84
N SER A 286 -11.93 -5.71 -9.35
CA SER A 286 -13.05 -6.64 -9.39
C SER A 286 -13.08 -7.47 -10.67
N THR A 287 -12.02 -8.26 -10.91
CA THR A 287 -11.98 -9.28 -11.98
C THR A 287 -11.50 -10.62 -11.43
N SER A 288 -11.84 -11.71 -12.11
CA SER A 288 -11.41 -13.07 -11.75
C SER A 288 -9.88 -13.18 -11.60
N GLU A 289 -9.14 -12.58 -12.53
CA GLU A 289 -7.67 -12.63 -12.57
C GLU A 289 -7.07 -11.88 -11.38
N ALA A 290 -7.57 -10.67 -11.10
CA ALA A 290 -7.10 -9.89 -9.95
C ALA A 290 -7.39 -10.61 -8.65
N GLN A 291 -8.60 -11.16 -8.49
CA GLN A 291 -9.00 -11.88 -7.28
C GLN A 291 -8.13 -13.11 -7.04
N GLU A 292 -7.85 -13.87 -8.09
CA GLU A 292 -6.99 -15.05 -8.00
C GLU A 292 -5.55 -14.66 -7.67
N ASN A 293 -4.97 -13.71 -8.41
CA ASN A 293 -3.59 -13.28 -8.23
C ASN A 293 -3.33 -12.75 -6.82
N VAL A 294 -4.22 -11.91 -6.28
CA VAL A 294 -4.05 -11.39 -4.91
C VAL A 294 -4.26 -12.47 -3.86
N ALA A 295 -5.13 -13.45 -4.11
CA ALA A 295 -5.39 -14.53 -3.18
C ALA A 295 -4.19 -15.49 -3.08
N VAL A 296 -3.65 -15.91 -4.23
CA VAL A 296 -2.45 -16.75 -4.29
C VAL A 296 -1.27 -16.02 -3.68
N GLN A 297 -1.02 -14.77 -4.12
CA GLN A 297 0.13 -14.01 -3.65
C GLN A 297 0.10 -13.79 -2.14
N ILE A 298 -1.06 -13.51 -1.52
CA ILE A 298 -1.10 -13.35 -0.05
C ILE A 298 -0.91 -14.67 0.68
N ALA A 299 -1.47 -15.76 0.16
CA ALA A 299 -1.34 -17.08 0.77
C ALA A 299 0.11 -17.56 0.78
N GLU A 300 0.81 -17.42 -0.35
CA GLU A 300 2.23 -17.78 -0.47
C GLU A 300 3.09 -16.99 0.52
N GLN A 301 2.90 -15.68 0.60
CA GLN A 301 3.70 -14.80 1.46
C GLN A 301 3.50 -15.10 2.95
N MET A 302 2.25 -15.28 3.36
CA MET A 302 1.93 -15.62 4.74
C MET A 302 2.43 -17.01 5.10
N ALA A 303 2.28 -17.99 4.21
CA ALA A 303 2.77 -19.34 4.42
C ALA A 303 4.29 -19.38 4.53
N ASP A 304 5.01 -18.71 3.61
CA ASP A 304 6.46 -18.57 3.64
C ASP A 304 6.93 -17.99 4.99
N TYR A 305 6.30 -16.94 5.49
CA TYR A 305 6.63 -16.36 6.80
C TYR A 305 6.36 -17.33 7.96
N LEU A 306 5.18 -17.96 7.99
CA LEU A 306 4.79 -18.83 9.10
C LEU A 306 5.62 -20.12 9.18
N THR A 307 6.17 -20.58 8.05
CA THR A 307 6.88 -21.86 7.94
C THR A 307 8.40 -21.71 7.87
N THR A 308 8.91 -20.69 7.17
CA THR A 308 10.35 -20.48 6.93
C THR A 308 10.88 -19.18 7.53
N GLY A 309 10.00 -18.23 7.88
CA GLY A 309 10.39 -16.90 8.33
C GLY A 309 10.71 -15.91 7.20
N ALA A 310 10.60 -16.31 5.93
CA ALA A 310 10.78 -15.40 4.80
C ALA A 310 9.68 -14.33 4.75
N VAL A 311 10.06 -13.07 4.53
CA VAL A 311 9.15 -11.91 4.59
C VAL A 311 9.15 -11.20 3.24
N ARG A 312 7.99 -11.07 2.62
CA ARG A 312 7.81 -10.33 1.35
C ARG A 312 6.66 -9.36 1.48
N ASN A 313 6.77 -8.22 0.77
CA ASN A 313 5.78 -7.14 0.74
C ASN A 313 5.21 -6.78 2.13
N ALA A 314 6.06 -6.82 3.16
CA ALA A 314 5.71 -6.34 4.47
C ALA A 314 5.72 -4.80 4.48
N LEU A 315 4.71 -4.21 5.11
CA LEU A 315 4.52 -2.77 5.16
C LEU A 315 5.19 -2.13 6.38
N ASN A 316 5.40 -2.91 7.44
CA ASN A 316 5.94 -2.46 8.72
C ASN A 316 7.25 -3.16 9.11
N MET A 317 7.87 -3.88 8.18
CA MET A 317 9.15 -4.57 8.39
C MET A 317 9.92 -4.69 7.07
N PRO A 318 11.28 -4.66 7.09
CA PRO A 318 12.07 -4.95 5.90
C PRO A 318 11.78 -6.35 5.34
N SER A 319 11.57 -6.46 4.02
CA SER A 319 11.45 -7.75 3.34
C SER A 319 12.77 -8.53 3.45
N ILE A 320 12.68 -9.84 3.66
CA ILE A 320 13.80 -10.79 3.70
C ILE A 320 13.43 -11.94 2.75
N THR A 321 14.14 -12.03 1.64
CA THR A 321 13.86 -13.08 0.64
C THR A 321 14.26 -14.47 1.14
N ALA A 322 13.74 -15.51 0.49
CA ALA A 322 14.07 -16.90 0.84
C ALA A 322 15.57 -17.21 0.65
N ASP A 323 16.23 -16.60 -0.34
CA ASP A 323 17.67 -16.78 -0.59
C ASP A 323 18.53 -15.98 0.40
N GLU A 324 18.05 -14.81 0.84
CA GLU A 324 18.72 -14.01 1.87
C GLU A 324 18.57 -14.62 3.26
N ALA A 325 17.42 -15.22 3.59
CA ALA A 325 17.10 -15.67 4.94
C ALA A 325 18.17 -16.60 5.55
N PRO A 326 18.68 -17.66 4.88
CA PRO A 326 19.74 -18.51 5.43
C PRO A 326 21.05 -17.75 5.69
N ARG A 327 21.40 -16.81 4.81
CA ARG A 327 22.64 -16.00 4.94
C ARG A 327 22.52 -14.94 6.04
N LEU A 328 21.33 -14.38 6.20
CA LEU A 328 21.04 -13.30 7.14
C LEU A 328 20.80 -13.82 8.57
N THR A 329 20.27 -15.04 8.72
CA THR A 329 19.89 -15.63 10.01
C THR A 329 21.02 -15.58 11.07
N PRO A 330 22.28 -15.97 10.76
CA PRO A 330 23.36 -15.87 11.75
C PRO A 330 23.64 -14.44 12.19
N PHE A 331 23.56 -13.47 11.28
CA PHE A 331 23.82 -12.07 11.58
C PHE A 331 22.65 -11.39 12.29
N VAL A 332 21.41 -11.79 12.02
CA VAL A 332 20.23 -11.37 12.80
C VAL A 332 20.40 -11.82 14.25
N LYS A 333 20.76 -13.10 14.46
CA LYS A 333 21.00 -13.64 15.80
C LYS A 333 22.15 -12.90 16.50
N LEU A 334 23.25 -12.62 15.79
CA LEU A 334 24.37 -11.84 16.33
C LEU A 334 23.92 -10.42 16.73
N ALA A 335 23.16 -9.75 15.86
CA ALA A 335 22.64 -8.40 16.12
C ALA A 335 21.72 -8.39 17.35
N GLU A 336 20.79 -9.35 17.47
CA GLU A 336 19.94 -9.54 18.65
C GLU A 336 20.78 -9.74 19.92
N GLN A 337 21.82 -10.58 19.86
CA GLN A 337 22.70 -10.83 21.00
C GLN A 337 23.50 -9.60 21.40
N LEU A 338 24.06 -8.84 20.44
CA LEU A 338 24.75 -7.58 20.70
C LEU A 338 23.80 -6.56 21.34
N GLY A 339 22.59 -6.45 20.79
CA GLY A 339 21.51 -5.63 21.34
C GLY A 339 21.21 -6.02 22.78
N SER A 340 20.88 -7.28 23.02
CA SER A 340 20.53 -7.80 24.34
C SER A 340 21.64 -7.60 25.37
N PHE A 341 22.89 -7.81 24.96
CA PHE A 341 24.05 -7.56 25.81
C PHE A 341 24.16 -6.07 26.18
N ALA A 342 24.11 -5.18 25.20
CA ALA A 342 24.18 -3.74 25.45
C ALA A 342 22.99 -3.23 26.28
N GLY A 343 21.78 -3.74 26.03
CA GLY A 343 20.56 -3.39 26.75
C GLY A 343 20.60 -3.78 28.22
N GLN A 344 21.20 -4.93 28.55
CA GLN A 344 21.41 -5.37 29.93
C GLN A 344 22.46 -4.54 30.69
N LEU A 345 23.46 -4.02 29.99
CA LEU A 345 24.48 -3.12 30.55
C LEU A 345 24.03 -1.64 30.61
N THR A 346 22.87 -1.32 30.03
CA THR A 346 22.39 0.06 29.95
C THR A 346 21.72 0.50 31.25
N GLU A 347 22.38 1.35 32.02
CA GLU A 347 21.91 1.81 33.35
C GLU A 347 21.08 3.11 33.31
N SER A 348 21.05 3.80 32.17
CA SER A 348 20.37 5.09 32.00
C SER A 348 19.69 5.19 30.63
N GLY A 349 18.90 6.25 30.40
CA GLY A 349 18.21 6.44 29.13
C GLY A 349 19.20 6.53 27.96
N ALA A 350 18.95 5.76 26.90
CA ALA A 350 19.71 5.86 25.66
C ALA A 350 19.21 7.04 24.85
N SER A 351 20.14 7.87 24.38
CA SER A 351 19.88 8.98 23.47
C SER A 351 20.17 8.62 22.00
N ALA A 352 21.05 7.64 21.77
CA ALA A 352 21.32 7.10 20.45
C ALA A 352 21.77 5.64 20.48
N VAL A 353 21.49 4.93 19.39
CA VAL A 353 22.04 3.62 19.07
C VAL A 353 22.75 3.74 17.72
N ARG A 354 24.05 3.48 17.70
CA ARG A 354 24.90 3.50 16.52
C ARG A 354 25.25 2.09 16.09
N LEU A 355 25.06 1.82 14.81
CA LEU A 355 25.35 0.53 14.19
C LEU A 355 26.36 0.74 13.06
N GLU A 356 27.50 0.07 13.18
CA GLU A 356 28.52 0.03 12.13
C GLU A 356 28.52 -1.37 11.51
N TYR A 357 28.31 -1.41 10.20
CA TYR A 357 28.39 -2.61 9.38
C TYR A 357 29.64 -2.50 8.50
N GLU A 358 30.63 -3.36 8.73
CA GLU A 358 31.88 -3.38 7.96
C GLU A 358 32.11 -4.72 7.28
N GLY A 359 32.58 -4.68 6.02
CA GLY A 359 32.86 -5.86 5.22
C GLY A 359 31.59 -6.47 4.60
N ALA A 360 31.54 -7.80 4.47
CA ALA A 360 30.46 -8.48 3.75
C ALA A 360 29.04 -8.21 4.31
N VAL A 361 28.92 -7.90 5.61
CA VAL A 361 27.63 -7.60 6.26
C VAL A 361 27.07 -6.22 5.86
N ALA A 362 27.90 -5.30 5.38
CA ALA A 362 27.48 -3.96 4.93
C ALA A 362 26.63 -4.01 3.64
N GLU A 363 26.86 -5.04 2.81
CA GLU A 363 26.13 -5.31 1.57
C GLU A 363 24.88 -6.18 1.79
N MET A 364 24.66 -6.66 3.01
CA MET A 364 23.45 -7.40 3.37
C MET A 364 22.29 -6.44 3.68
N ASN A 365 21.13 -7.00 4.01
CA ASN A 365 19.97 -6.24 4.45
C ASN A 365 20.19 -5.64 5.85
N THR A 366 20.94 -4.54 5.95
CA THR A 366 21.27 -3.91 7.25
C THR A 366 20.05 -3.35 7.97
N ARG A 367 18.94 -3.09 7.27
CA ARG A 367 17.69 -2.66 7.90
C ARG A 367 17.12 -3.76 8.79
N ALA A 368 17.14 -5.01 8.32
CA ALA A 368 16.76 -6.16 9.12
C ALA A 368 17.72 -6.37 10.30
N LEU A 369 19.03 -6.21 10.08
CA LEU A 369 20.03 -6.30 11.16
C LEU A 369 19.87 -5.20 12.22
N THR A 370 19.53 -3.98 11.79
CA THR A 370 19.27 -2.85 12.69
C THR A 370 18.04 -3.11 13.53
N ALA A 371 16.95 -3.56 12.90
CA ALA A 371 15.73 -3.94 13.61
C ALA A 371 15.98 -5.06 14.64
N ALA A 372 16.80 -6.06 14.30
CA ALA A 372 17.24 -7.12 15.19
C ALA A 372 18.05 -6.62 16.39
N ALA A 373 19.04 -5.75 16.15
CA ALA A 373 19.83 -5.14 17.22
C ALA A 373 18.96 -4.30 18.17
N LEU A 374 18.05 -3.49 17.62
CA LEU A 374 17.13 -2.69 18.43
C LEU A 374 16.16 -3.56 19.23
N ALA A 375 15.67 -4.66 18.65
CA ALA A 375 14.81 -5.60 19.34
C ALA A 375 15.53 -6.22 20.54
N GLY A 376 16.74 -6.74 20.32
CA GLY A 376 17.58 -7.25 21.40
C GLY A 376 17.87 -6.18 22.46
N PHE A 377 18.19 -4.95 22.06
CA PHE A 377 18.49 -3.85 22.97
C PHE A 377 17.33 -3.47 23.88
N LEU A 378 16.11 -3.42 23.34
CA LEU A 378 14.93 -3.01 24.10
C LEU A 378 14.31 -4.16 24.91
N GLN A 379 14.53 -5.42 24.52
CA GLN A 379 13.92 -6.60 25.14
C GLN A 379 14.09 -6.71 26.67
N PRO A 380 15.26 -6.39 27.28
CA PRO A 380 15.42 -6.44 28.73
C PRO A 380 14.49 -5.49 29.50
N GLN A 381 14.10 -4.37 28.87
CA GLN A 381 13.21 -3.37 29.46
C GLN A 381 11.75 -3.54 29.01
N LEU A 382 11.54 -4.16 27.85
CA LEU A 382 10.24 -4.34 27.21
C LEU A 382 10.16 -5.75 26.60
N GLN A 383 9.64 -6.71 27.36
CA GLN A 383 9.60 -8.13 26.96
C GLN A 383 8.77 -8.41 25.69
N THR A 384 7.86 -7.51 25.30
CA THR A 384 6.99 -7.65 24.12
C THR A 384 7.59 -7.07 22.84
N VAL A 385 8.78 -6.48 22.90
CA VAL A 385 9.44 -5.89 21.73
C VAL A 385 10.02 -6.97 20.81
N ASN A 386 9.87 -6.78 19.51
CA ASN A 386 10.46 -7.64 18.48
C ASN A 386 10.95 -6.80 17.29
N MET A 387 11.48 -7.44 16.25
CA MET A 387 12.03 -6.75 15.08
C MET A 387 11.02 -5.86 14.32
N VAL A 388 9.72 -6.09 14.48
CA VAL A 388 8.68 -5.24 13.86
C VAL A 388 8.49 -3.97 14.70
N SER A 389 8.37 -4.13 16.02
CA SER A 389 8.01 -3.05 16.93
C SER A 389 9.21 -2.20 17.39
N ALA A 390 10.42 -2.77 17.41
CA ALA A 390 11.61 -2.14 17.99
C ALA A 390 11.98 -0.79 17.36
N PRO A 391 12.00 -0.62 16.03
CA PRO A 391 12.32 0.68 15.43
C PRO A 391 11.29 1.77 15.78
N ALA A 392 10.01 1.40 15.90
CA ALA A 392 8.95 2.32 16.30
C ALA A 392 9.11 2.74 17.76
N TYR A 393 9.32 1.79 18.68
CA TYR A 393 9.55 2.08 20.10
C TYR A 393 10.80 2.93 20.33
N ALA A 394 11.89 2.66 19.61
CA ALA A 394 13.11 3.46 19.70
C ALA A 394 12.83 4.93 19.32
N LYS A 395 12.08 5.16 18.23
CA LYS A 395 11.69 6.49 17.78
C LYS A 395 10.75 7.20 18.77
N GLU A 396 9.76 6.50 19.32
CA GLU A 396 8.84 7.05 20.35
C GLU A 396 9.58 7.48 21.61
N ARG A 397 10.62 6.75 22.00
CA ARG A 397 11.50 7.10 23.14
C ARG A 397 12.56 8.17 22.80
N GLY A 398 12.56 8.71 21.57
CA GLY A 398 13.51 9.73 21.14
C GLY A 398 14.94 9.22 20.91
N ILE A 399 15.12 7.91 20.78
CA ILE A 399 16.43 7.29 20.53
C ILE A 399 16.80 7.52 19.06
N ARG A 400 17.91 8.21 18.82
CA ARG A 400 18.46 8.38 17.46
C ARG A 400 19.10 7.09 16.98
N ILE A 401 18.77 6.66 15.77
CA ILE A 401 19.37 5.46 15.14
C ILE A 401 20.33 5.94 14.06
N GLU A 402 21.60 5.55 14.17
CA GLU A 402 22.66 5.95 13.24
C GLU A 402 23.26 4.68 12.60
N GLU A 403 23.20 4.57 11.27
CA GLU A 403 23.83 3.47 10.52
C GLU A 403 25.05 3.97 9.75
N THR A 404 26.18 3.28 9.93
CA THR A 404 27.39 3.47 9.11
C THR A 404 27.70 2.18 8.35
N ARG A 405 27.93 2.28 7.04
CA ARG A 405 28.32 1.16 6.19
C ARG A 405 29.66 1.43 5.56
N ARG A 406 30.59 0.49 5.65
CA ARG A 406 31.93 0.61 5.08
C ARG A 406 32.38 -0.71 4.46
N GLY A 407 33.25 -0.62 3.46
CA GLY A 407 34.01 -1.77 2.98
C GLY A 407 34.91 -2.35 4.07
N GLN A 408 35.57 -3.47 3.78
CA GLN A 408 36.44 -4.15 4.74
C GLN A 408 37.53 -3.20 5.27
N HIS A 409 37.58 -3.05 6.60
CA HIS A 409 38.62 -2.31 7.29
C HIS A 409 38.97 -2.99 8.62
N GLY A 410 40.24 -2.96 9.03
CA GLY A 410 40.69 -3.56 10.29
C GLY A 410 40.99 -5.06 10.24
N ALA A 411 40.97 -5.72 11.41
CA ALA A 411 41.49 -7.07 11.63
C ALA A 411 40.50 -8.21 11.32
N TYR A 412 39.20 -7.91 11.20
CA TYR A 412 38.16 -8.89 10.90
C TYR A 412 37.63 -8.69 9.47
N GLU A 413 37.28 -9.79 8.79
CA GLU A 413 36.71 -9.72 7.42
C GLU A 413 35.31 -9.10 7.40
N THR A 414 34.51 -9.33 8.44
CA THR A 414 33.18 -8.74 8.62
C THR A 414 32.91 -8.56 10.11
N TYR A 415 32.32 -7.43 10.50
CA TYR A 415 31.83 -7.25 11.86
C TYR A 415 30.65 -6.28 11.94
N ILE A 416 29.89 -6.42 13.02
CA ILE A 416 28.84 -5.49 13.44
C ILE A 416 29.31 -4.86 14.74
N ARG A 417 29.38 -3.53 14.81
CA ARG A 417 29.59 -2.80 16.07
C ARG A 417 28.29 -2.10 16.46
N LEU A 418 27.88 -2.33 17.70
CA LEU A 418 26.77 -1.63 18.34
C LEU A 418 27.34 -0.73 19.43
N THR A 419 27.03 0.57 19.36
CA THR A 419 27.37 1.54 20.40
C THR A 419 26.09 2.19 20.91
N VAL A 420 25.90 2.22 22.22
CA VAL A 420 24.69 2.78 22.85
C VAL A 420 25.08 4.02 23.64
N VAL A 421 24.70 5.18 23.11
CA VAL A 421 25.01 6.46 23.75
C VAL A 421 23.94 6.76 24.80
N CYS A 422 24.34 6.77 26.06
CA CYS A 422 23.49 7.08 27.20
C CYS A 422 23.94 8.39 27.85
N ASP A 423 23.15 8.91 28.78
CA ASP A 423 23.48 10.14 29.51
C ASP A 423 24.78 10.02 30.34
N ARG A 424 25.18 8.80 30.69
CA ARG A 424 26.30 8.52 31.62
C ARG A 424 27.37 7.56 31.08
N GLN A 425 27.20 7.02 29.87
CA GLN A 425 28.09 6.02 29.28
C GLN A 425 27.95 5.94 27.75
N GLU A 426 28.97 5.41 27.08
CA GLU A 426 28.97 5.09 25.64
C GLU A 426 29.41 3.65 25.39
#